data_AF-A0A8X6V1Z9-F1
#
_entry.id   AF-A0A8X6V1Z9-F1
#
_cell.length_a   1.000
_cell.length_b   1.000
_cell.length_c   1.000
_cell.angle_alpha   90.00
_cell.angle_beta   90.00
_cell.angle_gamma   90.00
#
_symmetry.space_group_name_H-M   'P 1'
#
loop_
_entity.id
_entity.type
_entity.pdbx_description
1 polymer ?
#
loop_
_entity_poly.entity_id
_entity_poly.type
_entity_poly.pdbx_seq_one_letter_code
_entity_poly.pdbx_strand_id
1 'polypeptide(L)'
;MPRSIESETFAADHVCHSNFQGSALKMEAVGATRIFQRSIVKRGLKYAHYYGDGDSKGFISVKDTYGKDSVTRYECIGHVQKRVGARLRKLKSKNKNLSGKGKLTDSFIDRLQNYYGIAVRSNVGNLSGLQQNVIAALFYCSSSVEKPMHGQCPIGKDSWCYYQ
;
A
#
# COMPACT_ATOMS: atom_id res chain seq x y z
N MET A 1 2.19 15.66 -37.92
CA MET A 1 2.76 16.95 -37.50
C MET A 1 4.27 16.78 -37.42
N PRO A 2 5.07 17.66 -38.04
CA PRO A 2 6.52 17.58 -37.98
C PRO A 2 7.01 17.77 -36.54
N ARG A 3 8.01 17.00 -36.14
CA ARG A 3 8.67 17.09 -34.82
C ARG A 3 9.46 18.40 -34.75
N SER A 4 9.48 19.05 -33.59
CA SER A 4 10.24 20.28 -33.39
C SER A 4 11.75 20.03 -33.48
N ILE A 5 12.50 21.01 -33.97
CA ILE A 5 13.97 20.96 -34.16
C ILE A 5 14.69 20.55 -32.87
N GLU A 6 14.21 20.99 -31.71
CA GLU A 6 14.73 20.57 -30.39
C GLU A 6 14.65 19.06 -30.15
N SER A 7 13.58 18.40 -30.62
CA SER A 7 13.41 16.95 -30.48
C SER A 7 14.32 16.13 -31.40
N GLU A 8 14.78 16.71 -32.51
CA GLU A 8 15.75 16.09 -33.42
C GLU A 8 17.16 16.16 -32.84
N THR A 9 17.53 17.28 -32.20
CA THR A 9 18.82 17.43 -31.52
C THR A 9 18.96 16.53 -30.29
N PHE A 10 17.89 16.34 -29.50
CA PHE A 10 17.91 15.41 -28.37
C PHE A 10 18.11 13.94 -28.80
N ALA A 11 17.55 13.54 -29.94
CA ALA A 11 17.68 12.17 -30.43
C ALA A 11 19.08 11.82 -30.95
N ALA A 12 19.84 12.81 -31.43
CA ALA A 12 21.16 12.59 -32.02
C ALA A 12 22.25 12.26 -30.98
N ASP A 13 22.19 12.87 -29.80
CA ASP A 13 23.17 12.67 -28.71
C ASP A 13 22.65 11.76 -27.57
N HIS A 14 21.44 11.22 -27.70
CA HIS A 14 20.85 10.38 -26.65
C HIS A 14 21.40 8.95 -26.67
N VAL A 15 22.22 8.62 -25.67
CA VAL A 15 22.55 7.23 -25.33
C VAL A 15 21.45 6.65 -24.44
N CYS A 16 20.60 5.82 -25.02
CA CYS A 16 19.53 5.15 -24.28
C CYS A 16 20.06 3.97 -23.47
N HIS A 17 20.15 4.10 -22.14
CA HIS A 17 20.44 2.99 -21.23
C HIS A 17 19.21 2.11 -20.93
N SER A 18 18.34 1.89 -21.93
CA SER A 18 17.14 1.07 -21.73
C SER A 18 17.52 -0.39 -21.45
N ASN A 19 17.04 -0.93 -20.34
CA ASN A 19 17.25 -2.31 -19.92
C ASN A 19 16.04 -3.22 -20.21
N PHE A 20 15.02 -2.69 -20.87
CA PHE A 20 13.78 -3.39 -21.19
C PHE A 20 13.11 -2.83 -22.44
N GLN A 21 12.67 -3.72 -23.32
CA GLN A 21 11.85 -3.39 -24.48
C GLN A 21 10.47 -4.05 -24.32
N GLY A 22 9.40 -3.25 -24.41
CA GLY A 22 8.02 -3.70 -24.24
C GLY A 22 7.15 -2.66 -23.55
N SER A 23 5.92 -3.05 -23.18
CA SER A 23 5.01 -2.14 -22.48
C SER A 23 5.42 -1.94 -21.01
N ALA A 24 5.15 -0.74 -20.47
CA ALA A 24 5.41 -0.41 -19.07
C ALA A 24 4.80 -1.43 -18.10
N LEU A 25 3.61 -1.96 -18.41
CA LEU A 25 2.92 -2.99 -17.61
C LEU A 25 3.68 -4.33 -17.53
N LYS A 26 4.54 -4.65 -18.50
CA LYS A 26 5.34 -5.88 -18.51
C LYS A 26 6.65 -5.73 -17.73
N MET A 27 7.09 -4.49 -17.45
CA MET A 27 8.35 -4.22 -16.77
C MET A 27 8.41 -4.85 -15.38
N GLU A 28 7.32 -4.78 -14.62
CA GLU A 28 7.24 -5.34 -13.26
C GLU A 28 7.44 -6.86 -13.28
N ALA A 29 6.72 -7.57 -14.16
CA ALA A 29 6.82 -9.02 -14.28
C ALA A 29 8.21 -9.47 -14.71
N VAL A 30 8.76 -8.85 -15.76
CA VAL A 30 10.11 -9.18 -16.25
C VAL A 30 11.18 -8.83 -15.21
N GLY A 31 11.02 -7.72 -14.49
CA GLY A 31 11.90 -7.34 -13.39
C GLY A 31 11.88 -8.38 -12.26
N ALA A 32 10.69 -8.79 -11.83
CA ALA A 32 10.51 -9.81 -10.79
C ALA A 32 11.16 -11.14 -11.21
N THR A 33 10.87 -11.64 -12.41
CA THR A 33 11.49 -12.88 -12.93
C THR A 33 13.01 -12.80 -12.94
N ARG A 34 13.59 -11.69 -13.44
CA ARG A 34 15.04 -11.49 -13.47
C ARG A 34 15.65 -11.51 -12.06
N ILE A 35 15.00 -10.87 -11.08
CA ILE A 35 15.47 -10.84 -9.68
C ILE A 35 15.47 -12.26 -9.08
N PHE A 36 14.39 -13.02 -9.28
CA PHE A 36 14.25 -14.37 -8.72
C PHE A 36 15.20 -15.38 -9.39
N GLN A 37 15.37 -15.33 -10.70
CA GLN A 37 16.34 -16.18 -11.40
C GLN A 37 17.78 -15.86 -10.98
N ARG A 38 18.11 -14.57 -10.84
CA ARG A 38 19.44 -14.13 -10.41
C ARG A 38 19.81 -14.61 -9.01
N SER A 39 18.83 -14.82 -8.13
CA SER A 39 19.09 -15.29 -6.76
C SER A 39 19.74 -16.68 -6.74
N ILE A 40 19.33 -17.55 -7.66
CA ILE A 40 19.89 -18.90 -7.82
C ILE A 40 21.32 -18.78 -8.37
N VAL A 41 21.45 -18.14 -9.52
CA VAL A 41 22.71 -18.12 -10.28
C VAL A 41 23.83 -17.38 -9.55
N LYS A 42 23.51 -16.25 -8.90
CA LYS A 42 24.54 -15.40 -8.27
C LYS A 42 24.74 -15.65 -6.78
N ARG A 43 23.77 -16.24 -6.10
CA ARG A 43 23.77 -16.32 -4.63
C ARG A 43 23.38 -17.68 -4.06
N GLY A 44 22.98 -18.65 -4.89
CA GLY A 44 22.56 -19.98 -4.43
C GLY A 44 21.35 -19.96 -3.48
N LEU A 45 20.52 -18.91 -3.50
CA LEU A 45 19.41 -18.74 -2.55
C LEU A 45 18.05 -18.70 -3.24
N LYS A 46 17.02 -19.04 -2.46
CA LYS A 46 15.60 -19.01 -2.85
C LYS A 46 14.85 -18.00 -1.99
N TYR A 47 14.03 -17.16 -2.62
CA TYR A 47 13.11 -16.30 -1.89
C TYR A 47 11.86 -17.09 -1.47
N ALA A 48 11.50 -17.01 -0.19
CA ALA A 48 10.27 -17.64 0.31
C ALA A 48 9.05 -16.72 0.18
N HIS A 49 9.25 -15.40 0.21
CA HIS A 49 8.17 -14.43 0.37
C HIS A 49 8.26 -13.31 -0.66
N TYR A 50 7.13 -12.96 -1.26
CA TYR A 50 6.97 -11.83 -2.19
C TYR A 50 6.06 -10.78 -1.55
N TYR A 51 6.58 -9.57 -1.35
CA TYR A 51 5.80 -8.43 -0.86
C TYR A 51 5.48 -7.50 -2.04
N GLY A 52 4.19 -7.33 -2.33
CA GLY A 52 3.76 -6.48 -3.43
C GLY A 52 2.37 -5.90 -3.27
N ASP A 53 1.95 -5.17 -4.30
CA ASP A 53 0.58 -4.67 -4.42
C ASP A 53 -0.41 -5.85 -4.63
N GLY A 54 -1.69 -5.68 -4.25
CA GLY A 54 -2.74 -6.71 -4.19
C GLY A 54 -3.16 -7.32 -5.53
N ASP A 55 -2.75 -6.74 -6.67
CA ASP A 55 -2.90 -7.34 -8.01
C ASP A 55 -1.63 -7.17 -8.88
N SER A 56 -0.57 -7.91 -8.55
CA SER A 56 0.70 -7.85 -9.28
C SER A 56 0.83 -9.02 -10.25
N LYS A 57 0.92 -8.73 -11.56
CA LYS A 57 1.41 -9.70 -12.56
C LYS A 57 2.84 -10.17 -12.24
N GLY A 58 3.59 -9.36 -11.49
CA GLY A 58 4.88 -9.70 -10.88
C GLY A 58 4.84 -11.00 -10.09
N PHE A 59 3.98 -11.10 -9.07
CA PHE A 59 3.86 -12.31 -8.27
C PHE A 59 3.54 -13.55 -9.12
N ILE A 60 2.58 -13.45 -10.04
CA ILE A 60 2.18 -14.57 -10.91
C ILE A 60 3.39 -15.10 -11.69
N SER A 61 4.26 -14.21 -12.17
CA SER A 61 5.46 -14.59 -12.93
C SER A 61 6.55 -15.29 -12.11
N VAL A 62 6.51 -15.19 -10.78
CA VAL A 62 7.56 -15.73 -9.90
C VAL A 62 7.09 -16.77 -8.90
N LYS A 63 5.78 -16.99 -8.75
CA LYS A 63 5.20 -17.87 -7.71
C LYS A 63 5.75 -19.30 -7.74
N ASP A 64 6.11 -19.78 -8.93
CA ASP A 64 6.59 -21.15 -9.17
C ASP A 64 8.10 -21.22 -9.46
N THR A 65 8.86 -20.13 -9.25
CA THR A 65 10.27 -20.04 -9.71
C THR A 65 11.17 -21.15 -9.15
N TYR A 66 10.90 -21.63 -7.94
CA TYR A 66 11.71 -22.64 -7.26
C TYR A 66 11.01 -24.00 -7.13
N GLY A 67 9.90 -24.19 -7.84
CA GLY A 67 8.96 -25.29 -7.67
C GLY A 67 7.53 -24.76 -7.48
N LYS A 68 6.54 -25.65 -7.62
CA LYS A 68 5.12 -25.29 -7.51
C LYS A 68 4.80 -24.61 -6.18
N ASP A 69 4.20 -23.43 -6.25
CA ASP A 69 3.77 -22.58 -5.13
C ASP A 69 4.88 -22.33 -4.09
N SER A 70 6.13 -22.26 -4.56
CA SER A 70 7.33 -22.10 -3.73
C SER A 70 7.48 -20.72 -3.10
N VAL A 71 6.76 -19.72 -3.61
CA VAL A 71 6.82 -18.34 -3.12
C VAL A 71 5.46 -17.92 -2.57
N THR A 72 5.43 -17.54 -1.30
CA THR A 72 4.22 -17.03 -0.64
C THR A 72 4.07 -15.54 -0.88
N ARG A 73 2.86 -15.10 -1.25
CA ARG A 73 2.54 -13.68 -1.39
C ARG A 73 2.13 -13.08 -0.06
N TYR A 74 2.67 -11.90 0.23
CA TYR A 74 2.22 -11.03 1.30
C TYR A 74 1.88 -9.64 0.75
N GLU A 75 0.95 -8.98 1.41
CA GLU A 75 0.58 -7.60 1.09
C GLU A 75 1.35 -6.64 1.97
N CYS A 76 1.79 -5.53 1.39
CA CYS A 76 2.41 -4.48 2.18
C CYS A 76 1.36 -3.71 3.00
N ILE A 77 1.75 -3.25 4.19
CA ILE A 77 0.88 -2.47 5.08
C ILE A 77 0.34 -1.23 4.34
N GLY A 78 1.16 -0.58 3.51
CA GLY A 78 0.74 0.58 2.72
C GLY A 78 -0.40 0.26 1.76
N HIS A 79 -0.41 -0.92 1.15
CA HIS A 79 -1.50 -1.35 0.28
C HIS A 79 -2.78 -1.64 1.09
N VAL A 80 -2.63 -2.31 2.23
CA VAL A 80 -3.73 -2.57 3.18
C VAL A 80 -4.36 -1.27 3.68
N GLN A 81 -3.55 -0.23 3.97
CA GLN A 81 -4.04 1.12 4.29
C GLN A 81 -4.86 1.72 3.14
N LYS A 82 -4.30 1.78 1.92
CA LYS A 82 -4.98 2.34 0.74
C LYS A 82 -6.32 1.67 0.45
N ARG A 83 -6.41 0.36 0.69
CA ARG A 83 -7.66 -0.41 0.52
C ARG A 83 -8.77 0.08 1.42
N VAL A 84 -8.49 0.41 2.68
CA VAL A 84 -9.49 0.98 3.60
C VAL A 84 -10.03 2.29 3.04
N GLY A 85 -9.14 3.20 2.62
CA GLY A 85 -9.55 4.46 2.01
C GLY A 85 -10.37 4.29 0.73
N ALA A 86 -9.97 3.37 -0.15
CA ALA A 86 -10.71 3.08 -1.38
C ALA A 86 -12.11 2.52 -1.10
N ARG A 87 -12.24 1.60 -0.12
CA ARG A 87 -13.53 1.04 0.29
C ARG A 87 -14.44 2.09 0.91
N LEU A 88 -13.92 2.98 1.76
CA LEU A 88 -14.69 4.08 2.35
C LEU A 88 -15.15 5.09 1.29
N ARG A 89 -14.31 5.41 0.30
CA ARG A 89 -14.70 6.27 -0.82
C ARG A 89 -15.79 5.63 -1.69
N LYS A 90 -15.71 4.31 -1.93
CA LYS A 90 -16.76 3.55 -2.61
C LYS A 90 -18.07 3.50 -1.81
N LEU A 91 -17.99 3.41 -0.48
CA LEU A 91 -19.16 3.50 0.39
C LEU A 91 -19.79 4.89 0.33
N LYS A 92 -18.97 5.94 0.42
CA LYS A 92 -19.38 7.35 0.28
C LYS A 92 -20.09 7.61 -1.05
N SER A 93 -19.56 7.09 -2.15
CA SER A 93 -20.14 7.31 -3.49
C SER A 93 -21.47 6.57 -3.69
N LYS A 94 -21.61 5.37 -3.12
CA LYS A 94 -22.87 4.60 -3.14
C LYS A 94 -23.95 5.20 -2.25
N ASN A 95 -23.57 5.80 -1.12
CA ASN A 95 -24.49 6.34 -0.13
C ASN A 95 -24.33 7.86 -0.02
N LYS A 96 -25.05 8.62 -0.87
CA LYS A 96 -24.99 10.09 -0.86
C LYS A 96 -25.27 10.72 0.51
N ASN A 97 -26.08 10.05 1.34
CA ASN A 97 -26.38 10.49 2.71
C ASN A 97 -25.16 10.54 3.64
N LEU A 98 -24.08 9.81 3.32
CA LEU A 98 -22.82 9.83 4.06
C LEU A 98 -21.87 10.96 3.60
N SER A 99 -22.15 11.58 2.45
CA SER A 99 -21.34 12.68 1.92
C SER A 99 -21.77 14.03 2.51
N GLY A 100 -20.84 14.98 2.59
CA GLY A 100 -21.09 16.34 3.06
C GLY A 100 -20.26 16.76 4.27
N LYS A 101 -20.32 18.05 4.61
CA LYS A 101 -19.62 18.63 5.77
C LYS A 101 -20.15 17.97 7.05
N GLY A 102 -19.23 17.61 7.96
CA GLY A 102 -19.56 16.93 9.22
C GLY A 102 -19.86 15.43 9.07
N LYS A 103 -19.63 14.83 7.90
CA LYS A 103 -19.83 13.40 7.65
C LYS A 103 -18.55 12.75 7.11
N LEU A 104 -18.67 11.78 6.20
CA LEU A 104 -17.55 11.03 5.63
C LEU A 104 -16.85 11.84 4.53
N THR A 105 -16.06 12.84 4.92
CA THR A 105 -15.24 13.65 3.99
C THR A 105 -13.98 12.91 3.53
N ASP A 106 -13.37 13.33 2.42
CA ASP A 106 -12.09 12.72 1.98
C ASP A 106 -10.97 12.93 3.01
N SER A 107 -10.91 14.10 3.65
CA SER A 107 -9.96 14.37 4.73
C SER A 107 -10.16 13.44 5.94
N PHE A 108 -11.41 13.11 6.28
CA PHE A 108 -11.72 12.15 7.34
C PHE A 108 -11.28 10.73 6.95
N ILE A 109 -11.54 10.34 5.69
CA ILE A 109 -11.08 9.05 5.16
C ILE A 109 -9.55 8.94 5.18
N ASP A 110 -8.84 9.99 4.78
CA ASP A 110 -7.37 10.02 4.80
C ASP A 110 -6.83 9.91 6.22
N ARG A 111 -7.47 10.61 7.18
CA ARG A 111 -7.13 10.50 8.60
C ARG A 111 -7.33 9.06 9.11
N LEU A 112 -8.48 8.45 8.85
CA LEU A 112 -8.75 7.05 9.21
C LEU A 112 -7.75 6.08 8.58
N GLN A 113 -7.42 6.27 7.30
CA GLN A 113 -6.44 5.46 6.58
C GLN A 113 -5.06 5.50 7.25
N ASN A 114 -4.64 6.67 7.75
CA ASN A 114 -3.38 6.84 8.45
C ASN A 114 -3.40 6.12 9.81
N TYR A 115 -4.43 6.34 10.62
CA TYR A 115 -4.56 5.67 11.92
C TYR A 115 -4.72 4.15 11.80
N TYR A 116 -5.40 3.67 10.76
CA TYR A 116 -5.48 2.24 10.49
C TYR A 116 -4.09 1.62 10.26
N GLY A 117 -3.19 2.33 9.55
CA GLY A 117 -1.81 1.88 9.41
C GLY A 117 -0.99 1.94 10.69
N ILE A 118 -1.22 2.94 11.55
CA ILE A 118 -0.63 2.98 12.89
C ILE A 118 -1.09 1.75 13.68
N ALA A 119 -2.38 1.45 13.69
CA ALA A 119 -2.94 0.29 14.36
C ALA A 119 -2.29 -1.03 13.89
N VAL A 120 -2.10 -1.20 12.58
CA VAL A 120 -1.40 -2.39 12.03
C VAL A 120 0.07 -2.45 12.44
N ARG A 121 0.81 -1.34 12.34
CA ARG A 121 2.25 -1.30 12.68
C ARG A 121 2.51 -1.50 14.17
N SER A 122 1.67 -0.93 15.03
CA SER A 122 1.83 -1.03 16.49
C SER A 122 1.36 -2.36 17.08
N ASN A 123 0.75 -3.26 16.28
CA ASN A 123 0.17 -4.52 16.76
C ASN A 123 0.63 -5.73 15.94
N VAL A 124 1.86 -5.74 15.45
CA VAL A 124 2.42 -6.90 14.73
C VAL A 124 2.37 -8.13 15.64
N GLY A 125 1.71 -9.20 15.19
CA GLY A 125 1.52 -10.43 15.96
C GLY A 125 0.43 -10.38 17.03
N ASN A 126 -0.25 -9.23 17.23
CA ASN A 126 -1.31 -9.07 18.23
C ASN A 126 -2.65 -8.74 17.57
N LEU A 127 -3.43 -9.77 17.22
CA LEU A 127 -4.73 -9.58 16.57
C LEU A 127 -5.74 -8.82 17.46
N SER A 128 -5.76 -9.12 18.76
CA SER A 128 -6.68 -8.47 19.70
C SER A 128 -6.37 -6.98 19.83
N GLY A 129 -5.10 -6.63 20.03
CA GLY A 129 -4.64 -5.23 20.07
C GLY A 129 -4.87 -4.50 18.76
N LEU A 130 -4.71 -5.18 17.61
CA LEU A 130 -5.06 -4.61 16.32
C LEU A 130 -6.54 -4.24 16.24
N GLN A 131 -7.44 -5.16 16.62
CA GLN A 131 -8.88 -4.90 16.61
C GLN A 131 -9.24 -3.72 17.52
N GLN A 132 -8.69 -3.68 18.73
CA GLN A 132 -8.88 -2.60 19.68
C GLN A 132 -8.40 -1.26 19.10
N ASN A 133 -7.18 -1.20 18.56
CA ASN A 133 -6.61 0.03 18.01
C ASN A 133 -7.31 0.50 16.73
N VAL A 134 -7.88 -0.40 15.93
CA VAL A 134 -8.72 -0.03 14.77
C VAL A 134 -10.02 0.63 15.23
N ILE A 135 -10.65 0.11 16.28
CA ILE A 135 -11.85 0.71 16.88
C ILE A 135 -11.48 2.07 17.50
N ALA A 136 -10.38 2.14 18.25
CA ALA A 136 -9.84 3.35 18.83
C ALA A 136 -9.59 4.44 17.78
N ALA A 137 -8.99 4.07 16.66
CA ALA A 137 -8.75 4.97 15.52
C ALA A 137 -10.05 5.59 14.99
N LEU A 138 -11.12 4.80 14.91
CA LEU A 138 -12.43 5.29 14.46
C LEU A 138 -13.01 6.31 15.44
N PHE A 139 -12.99 6.00 16.73
CA PHE A 139 -13.48 6.90 17.77
C PHE A 139 -12.64 8.18 17.86
N TYR A 140 -11.31 8.05 17.87
CA TYR A 140 -10.40 9.18 17.83
C TYR A 140 -10.65 10.08 16.62
N CYS A 141 -10.82 9.51 15.43
CA CYS A 141 -11.14 10.28 14.23
C CYS A 141 -12.52 10.93 14.31
N SER A 142 -13.45 10.39 15.09
CA SER A 142 -14.80 10.95 15.27
C SER A 142 -14.88 11.94 16.44
N SER A 143 -13.81 12.08 17.21
CA SER A 143 -13.70 12.97 18.37
C SER A 143 -13.77 14.45 17.97
N SER A 144 -14.39 15.27 18.80
CA SER A 144 -14.36 16.74 18.73
C SER A 144 -14.07 17.33 20.11
N VAL A 145 -13.84 18.65 20.16
CA VAL A 145 -13.60 19.34 21.44
C VAL A 145 -14.82 19.24 22.36
N GLU A 146 -16.02 19.31 21.79
CA GLU A 146 -17.30 19.24 22.50
C GLU A 146 -17.67 17.81 22.88
N LYS A 147 -17.21 16.82 22.09
CA LYS A 147 -17.47 15.39 22.32
C LYS A 147 -16.16 14.60 22.21
N PRO A 148 -15.32 14.62 23.26
CA PRO A 148 -14.08 13.85 23.26
C PRO A 148 -14.38 12.35 23.26
N MET A 149 -13.77 11.61 22.34
CA MET A 149 -13.93 10.16 22.17
C MET A 149 -12.60 9.42 22.29
N HIS A 150 -11.82 9.75 23.32
CA HIS A 150 -10.48 9.21 23.54
C HIS A 150 -10.47 7.93 24.39
N GLY A 151 -11.59 7.51 24.97
CA GLY A 151 -11.64 6.41 25.96
C GLY A 151 -11.23 5.03 25.43
N GLN A 152 -11.26 4.82 24.10
CA GLN A 152 -10.80 3.58 23.47
C GLN A 152 -9.32 3.64 23.04
N CYS A 153 -8.66 4.79 23.16
CA CYS A 153 -7.27 4.94 22.75
C CYS A 153 -6.33 4.09 23.63
N PRO A 154 -5.23 3.56 23.07
CA PRO A 154 -4.25 2.84 23.88
C PRO A 154 -3.71 3.73 25.00
N ILE A 155 -3.39 3.12 26.13
CA ILE A 155 -2.92 3.83 27.34
C ILE A 155 -1.40 3.67 27.43
N GLY A 156 -0.74 4.68 28.00
CA GLY A 156 0.67 4.61 28.37
C GLY A 156 1.59 5.29 27.35
N LYS A 157 2.90 5.20 27.62
CA LYS A 157 3.94 5.98 26.91
C LYS A 157 4.01 5.70 25.40
N ASP A 158 3.57 4.52 24.98
CA ASP A 158 3.55 4.12 23.57
C ASP A 158 2.22 4.43 22.88
N SER A 159 1.31 5.16 23.56
CA SER A 159 0.07 5.61 22.96
C SER A 159 0.35 6.57 21.82
N TRP A 160 -0.32 6.35 20.70
CA TRP A 160 -0.38 7.31 19.61
C TRP A 160 -1.38 8.44 19.89
N CYS A 161 -2.17 8.35 20.95
CA CYS A 161 -3.13 9.38 21.34
C CYS A 161 -2.50 10.34 22.34
N TYR A 162 -2.43 11.61 21.97
CA TYR A 162 -1.89 12.67 22.84
C TYR A 162 -2.64 12.83 24.18
N TYR A 163 -3.89 12.39 24.25
CA TYR A 163 -4.76 12.55 25.43
C TYR A 163 -4.68 11.36 26.41
N GLN A 164 -3.73 10.45 26.23
CA GLN A 164 -3.56 9.22 27.02
C GLN A 164 -2.19 9.16 27.68
#